data_AF-A0A1G3HKH5-F1
#
_entry.id   AF-A0A1G3HKH5-F1
#
_cell.length_a   1.000
_cell.length_b   1.000
_cell.length_c   1.000
_cell.angle_alpha   90.00
_cell.angle_beta   90.00
_cell.angle_gamma   90.00
#
_symmetry.space_group_name_H-M   'P 1'
#
loop_
_entity.id
_entity.type
_entity.pdbx_description
1 polymer ?
#
loop_
_entity_poly.entity_id
_entity_poly.type
_entity_poly.pdbx_seq_one_letter_code
_entity_poly.pdbx_strand_id
1 'polypeptide(L)'
;MQKILWVLWPSFVVAGIAEGIFFTVIDPQELYLFGQPVHFSKIATYSVGFFGFWAVCAASSLMTWFLQLSASDLNKNMHTPHHSGGSVQQ
;
A
#
# COMPACT_ATOMS: atom_id res chain seq x y z
N MET A 1 -1.22 7.34 -12.88
CA MET A 1 -2.19 7.62 -11.79
C MET A 1 -3.29 6.57 -11.67
N GLN A 2 -3.90 6.08 -12.76
CA GLN A 2 -5.01 5.11 -12.64
C GLN A 2 -4.67 3.84 -11.85
N LYS A 3 -3.45 3.29 -12.00
CA LYS A 3 -3.01 2.07 -11.31
C LYS A 3 -2.98 2.20 -9.77
N ILE A 4 -2.82 3.42 -9.25
CA ILE A 4 -2.82 3.71 -7.80
C ILE A 4 -4.23 3.59 -7.23
N LEU A 5 -5.25 4.08 -7.97
CA LEU A 5 -6.66 3.97 -7.57
C LEU A 5 -7.11 2.50 -7.50
N TRP A 6 -6.59 1.66 -8.39
CA TRP A 6 -6.83 0.22 -8.40
C TRP A 6 -6.23 -0.51 -7.19
N VAL A 7 -5.21 0.05 -6.56
CA VAL A 7 -4.61 -0.48 -5.33
C VAL A 7 -5.30 0.08 -4.08
N LEU A 8 -5.67 1.37 -4.11
CA LEU A 8 -6.34 2.05 -3.00
C LEU A 8 -7.70 1.43 -2.65
N TRP A 9 -8.45 0.98 -3.66
CA TRP A 9 -9.77 0.40 -3.48
C TRP A 9 -9.76 -0.92 -2.69
N PRO A 10 -9.03 -1.97 -3.12
CA PRO A 10 -8.93 -3.21 -2.35
C PRO A 10 -8.22 -3.02 -1.01
N SER A 11 -7.23 -2.12 -0.91
CA SER A 11 -6.57 -1.84 0.37
C SER A 11 -7.52 -1.21 1.39
N PHE A 12 -8.49 -0.40 0.94
CA PHE A 12 -9.54 0.18 1.79
C PHE A 12 -10.41 -0.92 2.44
N VAL A 13 -10.82 -1.91 1.65
CA VAL A 13 -11.65 -3.03 2.16
C VAL A 13 -10.89 -3.86 3.19
N VAL A 14 -9.64 -4.22 2.89
CA VAL A 14 -8.80 -5.01 3.81
C VAL A 14 -8.52 -4.23 5.09
N ALA A 15 -8.28 -2.91 4.99
CA ALA A 15 -8.07 -2.06 6.15
C ALA A 15 -9.30 -1.99 7.06
N GLY A 16 -10.50 -1.87 6.51
CA GLY A 16 -11.73 -1.87 7.32
C GLY A 16 -11.96 -3.20 8.06
N ILE A 17 -11.63 -4.33 7.43
CA ILE A 17 -11.69 -5.65 8.09
C ILE A 17 -10.65 -5.74 9.20
N ALA A 18 -9.40 -5.33 8.92
CA ALA A 18 -8.31 -5.36 9.89
C ALA A 18 -8.60 -4.44 11.09
N GLU A 19 -9.11 -3.24 10.84
CA GLU A 19 -9.55 -2.28 11.86
C GLU A 19 -10.64 -2.89 12.74
N GLY A 20 -11.67 -3.48 12.13
CA GLY A 20 -12.76 -4.15 12.86
C GLY A 20 -12.24 -5.26 13.77
N ILE A 21 -11.36 -6.13 13.26
CA ILE A 21 -10.74 -7.19 14.06
C ILE A 21 -9.87 -6.58 15.18
N PHE A 22 -9.07 -5.57 14.88
CA PHE A 22 -8.19 -4.94 15.86
C PHE A 22 -8.97 -4.36 17.04
N PHE A 23 -10.03 -3.58 16.79
CA PHE A 23 -10.83 -2.99 17.86
C PHE A 23 -11.77 -3.96 18.56
N THR A 24 -12.01 -5.16 18.01
CA THR A 24 -12.66 -6.22 18.79
C THR A 24 -11.76 -6.81 19.87
N VAL A 25 -10.44 -6.77 19.65
CA VAL A 25 -9.43 -7.28 20.59
C VAL A 25 -8.93 -6.19 21.52
N ILE A 26 -8.86 -4.95 21.03
CA ILE A 26 -8.24 -3.81 21.73
C ILE A 26 -9.31 -2.75 21.99
N ASP A 27 -9.54 -2.43 23.27
CA ASP A 27 -10.50 -1.40 23.64
C ASP A 27 -10.00 -0.02 23.20
N PRO A 28 -10.75 0.72 22.36
CA PRO A 28 -10.37 2.06 21.92
C PRO A 28 -10.24 3.08 23.06
N GLN A 29 -10.83 2.82 24.25
CA GLN A 29 -10.72 3.70 25.42
C GLN A 29 -9.49 3.41 26.28
N GLU A 30 -8.91 2.21 26.16
CA GLU A 30 -7.68 1.82 26.87
C GLU A 30 -6.41 2.20 26.09
N LEU A 31 -6.53 2.77 24.89
CA LEU A 31 -5.39 3.31 24.15
C LEU A 31 -4.85 4.57 24.86
N TYR A 32 -3.64 4.48 25.38
CA TYR A 32 -2.92 5.65 25.92
C TYR A 32 -2.20 6.38 24.78
N LEU A 33 -2.83 7.39 24.20
CA LEU A 33 -2.17 8.29 23.24
C LEU A 33 -1.40 9.37 24.01
N PHE A 34 -0.08 9.43 23.81
CA PHE A 34 0.83 10.40 24.46
C PHE A 34 0.83 10.37 25.99
N GLY A 35 0.56 9.21 26.61
CA GLY A 35 0.60 9.06 28.07
C GLY A 35 -0.59 9.69 28.80
N GLN A 36 -1.65 10.05 28.07
CA GLN A 36 -2.94 10.45 28.64
C GLN A 36 -4.01 9.44 28.20
N PRO A 37 -4.95 9.08 29.10
CA PRO A 37 -6.09 8.26 28.73
C PRO A 37 -6.86 8.96 27.61
N VAL A 38 -7.22 8.19 26.58
CA VAL A 38 -7.91 8.72 25.40
C VAL A 38 -9.31 9.19 25.78
N HIS A 39 -9.43 10.49 26.06
CA HIS A 39 -10.70 11.23 26.10
C HIS A 39 -11.14 11.70 24.72
N PHE A 40 -10.50 11.23 23.64
CA PHE A 40 -11.02 11.47 22.30
C PHE A 40 -12.34 10.74 22.12
N SER A 41 -13.26 11.36 21.38
CA SER A 41 -14.52 10.72 21.01
C SER A 41 -14.22 9.39 20.31
N LYS A 42 -14.99 8.34 20.61
CA LYS A 42 -14.81 6.99 20.03
C LYS A 42 -14.65 7.04 18.51
N ILE A 43 -15.38 7.94 17.86
CA ILE A 43 -15.33 8.16 16.40
C ILE A 43 -13.94 8.55 15.89
N ALA A 44 -13.18 9.33 16.67
CA ALA A 44 -11.84 9.77 16.31
C ALA A 44 -10.85 8.60 16.38
N THR A 45 -10.94 7.77 17.43
CA THR A 45 -10.08 6.58 17.58
C THR A 45 -10.29 5.59 16.44
N TYR A 46 -11.55 5.30 16.08
CA TYR A 46 -11.87 4.46 14.93
C TYR A 46 -11.31 5.06 13.64
N SER A 47 -11.62 6.34 13.35
CA SER A 47 -11.13 6.99 12.13
C SER A 47 -9.60 6.94 12.00
N VAL A 48 -8.87 7.21 13.08
CA VAL A 48 -7.39 7.14 13.08
C VAL A 48 -6.90 5.70 12.87
N GLY A 49 -7.52 4.72 13.52
CA GLY A 49 -7.22 3.30 13.31
C GLY A 49 -7.42 2.90 11.85
N PHE A 50 -8.58 3.22 11.28
CA PHE A 50 -8.90 3.00 9.87
C PHE A 50 -7.82 3.59 8.94
N PHE A 51 -7.54 4.88 9.08
CA PHE A 51 -6.54 5.55 8.23
C PHE A 51 -5.14 4.98 8.39
N GLY A 52 -4.76 4.58 9.62
CA GLY A 52 -3.49 3.92 9.89
C GLY A 52 -3.37 2.57 9.18
N PHE A 53 -4.35 1.68 9.36
CA PHE A 53 -4.36 0.38 8.68
C PHE A 53 -4.43 0.54 7.16
N TRP A 54 -5.24 1.47 6.68
CA TRP A 54 -5.36 1.74 5.25
C TRP A 54 -4.06 2.24 4.63
N ALA A 55 -3.37 3.19 5.30
CA ALA A 55 -2.08 3.69 4.84
C ALA A 55 -1.02 2.57 4.78
N VAL A 56 -0.96 1.70 5.79
CA VAL A 56 -0.03 0.56 5.82
C VAL A 56 -0.33 -0.44 4.69
N CYS A 57 -1.60 -0.82 4.51
CA CYS A 57 -2.01 -1.73 3.44
C CYS A 57 -1.75 -1.13 2.04
N ALA A 58 -2.04 0.15 1.86
CA ALA A 58 -1.77 0.88 0.61
C ALA A 58 -0.26 0.98 0.35
N ALA A 59 0.54 1.31 1.37
CA ALA A 59 1.99 1.41 1.26
C ALA A 59 2.64 0.07 0.91
N SER A 60 2.23 -1.03 1.55
CA SER A 60 2.71 -2.39 1.23
C SER A 60 2.45 -2.76 -0.24
N SER A 61 1.23 -2.50 -0.70
CA SER A 61 0.81 -2.80 -2.07
C SER A 61 1.52 -1.91 -3.11
N LEU A 62 1.66 -0.61 -2.81
CA LEU A 62 2.42 0.34 -3.62
C LEU A 62 3.90 -0.04 -3.69
N MET A 63 4.50 -0.47 -2.58
CA MET A 63 5.89 -0.88 -2.51
C MET A 63 6.14 -2.14 -3.34
N THR A 64 5.26 -3.13 -3.24
CA THR A 64 5.29 -4.32 -4.10
C THR A 64 5.21 -3.92 -5.58
N TRP A 65 4.32 -2.99 -5.90
CA TRP A 65 4.16 -2.49 -7.27
C TRP A 65 5.40 -1.72 -7.75
N PHE A 66 6.02 -0.91 -6.88
CA PHE A 66 7.25 -0.17 -7.18
C PHE A 66 8.43 -1.09 -7.47
N LEU A 67 8.57 -2.18 -6.70
CA LEU A 67 9.59 -3.20 -6.94
C LEU A 67 9.34 -3.95 -8.26
N GLN A 68 8.09 -4.32 -8.54
CA GLN A 68 7.73 -4.97 -9.81
C GLN A 68 7.92 -4.05 -11.02
N LEU A 69 7.60 -2.76 -10.91
CA LEU A 69 7.79 -1.80 -11.98
C LEU A 69 9.28 -1.67 -12.32
N SER A 70 10.13 -1.49 -11.29
CA SER A 70 11.58 -1.47 -11.44
C SER A 70 12.11 -2.73 -12.13
N ALA A 71 11.68 -3.92 -11.69
CA ALA A 71 12.09 -5.17 -12.32
C ALA A 71 11.61 -5.27 -13.78
N SER A 72 10.37 -4.90 -14.07
CA SER A 72 9.79 -4.95 -15.42
C SER A 72 10.48 -3.98 -16.39
N ASP A 73 10.83 -2.77 -15.94
CA ASP A 73 11.54 -1.78 -16.74
C ASP A 73 12.99 -2.22 -17.01
N LEU A 74 13.68 -2.78 -16.01
CA LEU A 74 15.02 -3.34 -16.18
C LEU A 74 15.03 -4.53 -17.16
N ASN A 75 14.07 -5.46 -17.04
CA ASN A 75 13.99 -6.63 -17.91
C ASN A 75 13.67 -6.24 -19.37
N LYS A 76 12.87 -5.17 -19.57
CA LYS A 76 12.55 -4.65 -20.90
C LYS A 76 13.77 -4.03 -21.61
N ASN A 77 14.67 -3.41 -20.87
CA ASN A 77 15.91 -2.86 -21.41
C ASN A 77 16.93 -3.94 -21.76
N MET A 78 16.93 -5.05 -21.00
CA MET A 78 17.81 -6.20 -21.24
C MET A 78 17.41 -7.03 -22.46
N HIS A 79 16.12 -7.09 -22.79
CA HIS A 79 15.61 -7.79 -23.97
C HIS A 79 15.64 -6.94 -25.26
N THR A 80 16.46 -5.89 -25.32
CA THR A 80 16.84 -5.29 -26.60
C THR A 80 17.71 -6.32 -27.33
N PRO A 81 17.22 -6.98 -28.40
CA PRO A 81 18.10 -7.82 -29.20
C PRO A 81 19.15 -6.86 -29.76
N HIS A 82 20.41 -7.15 -29.49
CA HIS A 82 21.53 -6.47 -30.12
C HIS A 82 21.56 -6.86 -31.61
N HIS A 83 20.56 -6.43 -32.39
CA HIS A 83 20.66 -6.35 -33.84
C HIS A 83 21.55 -5.15 -34.17
N SER A 84 22.83 -5.30 -33.88
CA SER A 84 23.90 -4.52 -34.48
C SER A 84 24.92 -5.50 -35.03
N GLY A 85 24.98 -5.59 -36.36
CA GLY A 85 26.05 -6.28 -37.09
C GLY A 85 25.56 -7.15 -38.23
N GLY A 86 25.28 -6.54 -39.39
CA GLY A 86 24.97 -7.25 -40.62
C GLY A 86 24.70 -6.31 -41.79
N SER A 87 25.63 -5.43 -42.10
CA SER A 87 25.76 -4.86 -43.44
C SER A 87 25.82 -5.99 -44.49
N VAL A 88 25.14 -5.84 -45.62
CA VAL A 88 25.68 -5.98 -47.00
C VAL A 88 24.52 -6.03 -47.99
N GLN A 89 24.71 -5.27 -49.07
CA GLN A 89 23.91 -5.16 -50.28
C GLN A 89 23.34 -6.48 -50.79
N GLN A 90 22.08 -6.47 -51.25
CA GLN A 90 21.73 -6.99 -52.58
C GLN A 90 20.42 -6.38 -53.08
#